data_AF-A0A419T3R1-F1
#
_entry.id   AF-A0A419T3R1-F1
#
_cell.length_a   1.000
_cell.length_b   1.000
_cell.length_c   1.000
_cell.angle_alpha   90.00
_cell.angle_beta   90.00
_cell.angle_gamma   90.00
#
_symmetry.space_group_name_H-M   'P 1'
#
loop_
_entity.id
_entity.type
_entity.pdbx_description
1 polymer ?
#
loop_
_entity_poly.entity_id
_entity_poly.type
_entity_poly.pdbx_seq_one_letter_code
_entity_poly.pdbx_strand_id
1 'polypeptide(L)'
;MKKHIFPNVDHLISEVISLADSSFPYFQEVNIVAEYERLCSILNAIVKNSDYQLCNIKLSDSHVDGYRDEYILSLSDKKIWCQEAKNDKGYLWVDGIITYVHSDCSSAFVIKNKGQPMIEFEFSQEEER
;
A
#
# COMPACT_ATOMS: atom_id res chain seq x y z
N MET A 1 3.61 14.00 -8.29
CA MET A 1 2.90 13.32 -7.18
C MET A 1 3.08 14.20 -5.94
N LYS A 2 2.06 14.37 -5.09
CA LYS A 2 2.23 15.09 -3.82
C LYS A 2 2.96 14.16 -2.85
N LYS A 3 3.93 14.67 -2.10
CA LYS A 3 4.63 13.92 -1.05
C LYS A 3 4.02 14.18 0.32
N HIS A 4 3.84 13.12 1.11
CA HIS A 4 3.38 13.15 2.50
C HIS A 4 4.38 12.40 3.38
N ILE A 5 4.95 13.08 4.37
CA ILE A 5 5.83 12.45 5.36
C ILE A 5 4.99 12.11 6.60
N PHE A 6 4.91 10.83 6.93
CA PHE A 6 4.21 10.34 8.12
C PHE A 6 5.19 10.18 9.28
N PRO A 7 4.80 10.47 10.53
CA PRO A 7 5.66 10.24 11.68
C PRO A 7 6.09 8.76 11.82
N ASN A 8 5.12 7.85 11.65
CA ASN A 8 5.33 6.41 11.76
C ASN A 8 4.18 5.66 11.07
N VAL A 9 4.25 4.32 11.11
CA VAL A 9 3.28 3.43 10.46
C VAL A 9 1.85 3.65 10.96
N ASP A 10 1.66 3.97 12.25
CA ASP A 10 0.32 4.13 12.83
C ASP A 10 -0.39 5.37 12.26
N HIS A 11 0.35 6.44 11.96
CA HIS A 11 -0.22 7.63 11.34
C HIS A 11 -0.68 7.38 9.91
N LEU A 12 0.12 6.64 9.13
CA LEU A 12 -0.28 6.21 7.78
C LEU A 12 -1.55 5.37 7.85
N ILE A 13 -1.60 4.38 8.75
CA ILE A 13 -2.71 3.46 8.88
C ILE A 13 -3.99 4.17 9.32
N SER A 14 -3.89 5.09 10.27
CA SER A 14 -5.02 5.90 10.72
C SER A 14 -5.65 6.68 9.56
N GLU A 15 -4.82 7.31 8.71
CA GLU A 15 -5.30 8.02 7.52
C GLU A 15 -5.95 7.07 6.50
N VAL A 16 -5.26 5.98 6.18
CA VAL A 16 -5.74 4.98 5.20
C VAL A 16 -7.06 4.35 5.63
N ILE A 17 -7.20 3.93 6.89
CA ILE A 17 -8.43 3.34 7.43
C ILE A 17 -9.55 4.38 7.43
N SER A 18 -9.28 5.60 7.88
CA SER A 18 -10.28 6.68 7.87
C SER A 18 -10.83 6.93 6.47
N LEU A 19 -9.96 6.95 5.47
CA LEU A 19 -10.36 7.11 4.07
C LEU A 19 -11.17 5.91 3.56
N ALA A 20 -10.70 4.69 3.83
CA ALA A 20 -11.37 3.46 3.40
C ALA A 20 -12.74 3.25 4.09
N ASP A 21 -12.90 3.68 5.34
CA ASP A 21 -14.19 3.63 6.04
C ASP A 21 -15.15 4.73 5.53
N SER A 22 -14.62 5.90 5.18
CA SER A 22 -15.43 7.01 4.66
C SER A 22 -15.99 6.77 3.25
N SER A 23 -15.40 5.83 2.50
CA SER A 23 -15.83 5.49 1.15
C SER A 23 -17.00 4.51 1.11
N PHE A 24 -17.32 3.86 2.23
CA PHE A 24 -18.46 2.97 2.34
C PHE A 24 -19.79 3.70 2.09
N PRO A 25 -20.73 3.15 1.30
CA PRO A 25 -20.76 1.79 0.71
C PRO A 25 -20.22 1.71 -0.72
N TYR A 26 -19.55 2.75 -1.22
CA TYR A 26 -18.96 2.72 -2.56
C TYR A 26 -17.73 1.82 -2.49
N PHE A 27 -17.72 0.72 -3.25
CA PHE A 27 -16.61 -0.26 -3.34
C PHE A 27 -15.35 0.35 -3.99
N GLN A 28 -14.83 1.43 -3.41
CA GLN A 28 -13.62 2.08 -3.84
C GLN A 28 -12.49 1.70 -2.89
N GLU A 29 -11.32 1.47 -3.47
CA GLU A 29 -10.15 0.97 -2.77
C GLU A 29 -9.25 2.12 -2.34
N VAL A 30 -8.61 1.95 -1.17
CA VAL A 30 -7.41 2.72 -0.80
C VAL A 30 -6.23 1.78 -0.92
N ASN A 31 -5.25 2.17 -1.73
CA ASN A 31 -4.10 1.33 -2.03
C ASN A 31 -2.84 1.85 -1.35
N ILE A 32 -1.96 0.92 -0.96
CA ILE A 32 -0.61 1.19 -0.51
C ILE A 32 0.34 0.35 -1.36
N VAL A 33 1.39 0.97 -1.91
CA VAL A 33 2.41 0.33 -2.73
C VAL A 33 3.76 0.51 -2.08
N ALA A 34 4.42 -0.60 -1.78
CA ALA A 34 5.73 -0.62 -1.14
C ALA A 34 6.44 -1.97 -1.37
N GLU A 35 7.74 -2.02 -1.06
CA GLU A 35 8.52 -3.25 -1.02
C GLU A 35 8.07 -4.18 0.13
N TYR A 36 8.44 -5.46 0.01
CA TYR A 36 8.03 -6.55 0.91
C TYR A 36 8.13 -6.21 2.40
N GLU A 37 9.31 -5.85 2.91
CA GLU A 37 9.53 -5.60 4.34
C GLU A 37 8.63 -4.48 4.87
N ARG A 38 8.47 -3.43 4.06
CA ARG A 38 7.62 -2.30 4.43
C ARG A 38 6.15 -2.68 4.41
N LEU A 39 5.72 -3.41 3.38
CA LEU A 39 4.35 -3.84 3.25
C LEU A 39 3.95 -4.82 4.36
N CYS A 40 4.87 -5.72 4.76
CA CYS A 40 4.71 -6.60 5.93
C CYS A 40 4.46 -5.80 7.22
N SER A 41 5.27 -4.77 7.47
CA SER A 41 5.11 -3.90 8.65
C SER A 41 3.75 -3.20 8.67
N ILE A 42 3.34 -2.64 7.52
CA ILE A 42 2.05 -1.96 7.37
C ILE A 42 0.87 -2.94 7.55
N LEU A 43 0.91 -4.09 6.88
CA LEU A 43 -0.12 -5.13 6.98
C LEU A 43 -0.30 -5.60 8.42
N ASN A 44 0.80 -5.91 9.12
CA ASN A 44 0.77 -6.33 10.52
C ASN A 44 0.13 -5.28 11.42
N ALA A 45 0.45 -4.00 11.21
CA ALA A 45 -0.13 -2.93 11.99
C ALA A 45 -1.62 -2.70 11.66
N ILE A 46 -2.05 -2.85 10.41
CA ILE A 46 -3.49 -2.81 10.05
C ILE A 46 -4.24 -3.94 10.76
N VAL A 47 -3.74 -5.18 10.68
CA VAL A 47 -4.38 -6.35 11.32
C VAL A 47 -4.44 -6.19 12.83
N LYS A 48 -3.40 -5.61 13.45
CA LYS A 48 -3.33 -5.41 14.89
C LYS A 48 -4.27 -4.30 15.38
N ASN A 49 -4.43 -3.22 14.60
CA ASN A 49 -5.06 -1.98 15.05
C ASN A 49 -6.44 -1.73 14.44
N SER A 50 -7.02 -2.69 13.71
CA SER A 50 -8.32 -2.53 13.06
C SER A 50 -9.18 -3.78 13.07
N ASP A 51 -10.44 -3.65 12.65
CA ASP A 51 -11.39 -4.74 12.46
C ASP A 51 -11.41 -5.33 11.04
N TYR A 52 -10.45 -4.93 10.20
CA TYR A 52 -10.36 -5.40 8.82
C TYR A 52 -9.99 -6.88 8.75
N GLN A 53 -10.65 -7.61 7.84
CA GLN A 53 -10.44 -9.02 7.63
C GLN A 53 -9.53 -9.30 6.44
N LEU A 54 -8.63 -10.27 6.57
CA LEU A 54 -7.84 -10.75 5.44
C LEU A 54 -8.76 -11.43 4.43
N CYS A 55 -8.68 -11.02 3.16
CA CYS A 55 -9.44 -11.64 2.07
C CYS A 55 -8.55 -12.48 1.17
N ASN A 56 -7.63 -11.86 0.42
CA ASN A 56 -6.65 -12.58 -0.41
C ASN A 56 -5.29 -11.93 -0.29
N ILE A 57 -4.31 -12.65 0.23
CA ILE A 57 -2.97 -12.14 0.51
C ILE A 57 -1.96 -12.96 -0.27
N LYS A 58 -1.39 -12.37 -1.32
CA LYS A 58 -0.22 -12.90 -2.04
C LYS A 58 0.99 -12.04 -1.69
N LEU A 59 1.76 -12.52 -0.74
CA LEU A 59 2.97 -11.89 -0.24
C LEU A 59 3.99 -13.00 0.04
N SER A 60 5.14 -12.95 -0.63
CA SER A 60 6.15 -14.00 -0.54
C SER A 60 7.52 -13.43 -0.26
N ASP A 61 8.30 -14.17 0.51
CA ASP A 61 9.72 -13.90 0.66
C ASP A 61 10.43 -14.11 -0.70
N SER A 62 11.21 -13.11 -1.11
CA SER A 62 11.95 -13.13 -2.37
C SER A 62 12.95 -14.29 -2.50
N HIS A 63 13.38 -14.89 -1.39
CA HIS A 63 14.21 -16.09 -1.37
C HIS A 63 13.44 -17.36 -1.75
N VAL A 64 12.11 -17.33 -1.67
CA VAL A 64 11.23 -18.47 -1.99
C VAL A 64 10.78 -18.45 -3.44
N ASP A 65 10.31 -17.31 -3.96
CA ASP A 65 9.74 -17.21 -5.31
C ASP A 65 10.52 -16.29 -6.27
N GLY A 66 11.54 -15.58 -5.78
CA GLY A 66 12.38 -14.69 -6.57
C GLY A 66 11.78 -13.30 -6.82
N TYR A 67 10.57 -13.01 -6.34
CA TYR A 67 9.93 -11.71 -6.57
C TYR A 67 10.53 -10.64 -5.64
N ARG A 68 11.04 -9.56 -6.23
CA ARG A 68 11.77 -8.48 -5.52
C ARG A 68 11.24 -7.07 -5.79
N ASP A 69 10.26 -6.96 -6.66
CA ASP A 69 9.59 -5.69 -6.94
C ASP A 69 8.56 -5.38 -5.84
N GLU A 70 7.76 -4.34 -6.03
CA GLU A 70 6.80 -3.84 -5.04
C GLU A 70 5.53 -4.70 -4.97
N TYR A 71 4.76 -4.52 -3.91
CA TYR A 71 3.44 -5.11 -3.72
C TYR A 71 2.38 -4.02 -3.60
N ILE A 72 1.14 -4.35 -3.95
CA ILE A 72 -0.05 -3.52 -3.78
C ILE A 72 -0.89 -4.12 -2.66
N LEU A 73 -1.12 -3.34 -1.61
CA LEU A 73 -2.06 -3.64 -0.53
C LEU A 73 -3.32 -2.77 -0.72
N SER A 74 -4.49 -3.38 -0.79
CA SER A 74 -5.76 -2.70 -1.03
C SER A 74 -6.72 -2.90 0.13
N LEU A 75 -7.34 -1.81 0.59
CA LEU A 75 -8.37 -1.80 1.63
C LEU A 75 -9.71 -1.36 1.03
N SER A 76 -10.74 -2.18 1.21
CA SER A 76 -12.13 -1.86 0.84
C SER A 76 -13.10 -2.78 1.57
N ASP A 77 -14.33 -2.35 1.87
CA ASP A 77 -15.37 -3.18 2.49
C ASP A 77 -14.89 -3.98 3.72
N LYS A 78 -14.13 -3.33 4.62
CA LYS A 78 -13.51 -3.95 5.80
C LYS A 78 -12.67 -5.20 5.48
N LYS A 79 -12.11 -5.27 4.27
CA LYS A 79 -11.30 -6.38 3.79
C LYS A 79 -9.97 -5.89 3.24
N ILE A 80 -9.00 -6.81 3.30
CA ILE A 80 -7.62 -6.56 2.90
C ILE A 80 -7.25 -7.52 1.77
N TRP A 81 -6.70 -6.96 0.69
CA TRP A 81 -6.08 -7.70 -0.39
C TRP A 81 -4.61 -7.31 -0.54
N CYS A 82 -3.78 -8.25 -0.94
CA CYS A 82 -2.38 -8.01 -1.25
C CYS A 82 -1.96 -8.81 -2.49
N GLN A 83 -1.23 -8.17 -3.40
CA GLN A 83 -0.68 -8.82 -4.58
C GLN A 83 0.63 -8.17 -5.04
N GLU A 84 1.41 -8.89 -5.85
CA GLU A 84 2.57 -8.35 -6.56
C GLU A 84 2.14 -7.15 -7.43
N ALA A 85 2.91 -6.06 -7.38
CA ALA A 85 2.66 -4.87 -8.21
C ALA A 85 3.06 -5.05 -9.68
N LYS A 86 3.80 -6.12 -10.00
CA LYS A 86 4.39 -6.35 -11.31
C LYS A 86 4.31 -7.82 -11.68
N ASN A 87 4.08 -8.09 -12.96
CA ASN A 87 4.15 -9.43 -13.52
C ASN A 87 5.06 -9.44 -14.77
N ASP A 88 5.01 -10.54 -15.52
CA ASP A 88 5.72 -10.73 -16.79
C ASP A 88 5.42 -9.65 -17.84
N LYS A 89 4.26 -8.99 -17.75
CA LYS A 89 3.83 -7.88 -18.62
C LYS A 89 4.19 -6.49 -18.07
N GLY A 90 4.90 -6.44 -16.95
CA GLY A 90 5.31 -5.21 -16.28
C GLY A 90 4.37 -4.81 -15.14
N TYR A 91 4.44 -3.53 -14.75
CA TYR A 91 3.67 -3.02 -13.63
C TYR A 91 2.17 -3.04 -13.89
N LEU A 92 1.42 -3.42 -12.87
CA LEU A 92 -0.03 -3.42 -12.86
C LEU A 92 -0.58 -2.00 -12.80
N TRP A 93 -1.78 -1.85 -13.34
CA TRP A 93 -2.56 -0.63 -13.16
C TRP A 93 -3.36 -0.74 -11.86
N VAL A 94 -3.45 0.37 -11.12
CA VAL A 94 -4.26 0.47 -9.91
C VAL A 94 -5.44 1.42 -10.12
N ASP A 95 -6.57 1.10 -9.49
CA ASP A 95 -7.74 1.96 -9.39
C ASP A 95 -8.07 2.20 -7.92
N GLY A 96 -8.81 3.25 -7.62
CA GLY A 96 -9.28 3.54 -6.28
C GLY A 96 -9.36 5.03 -5.99
N ILE A 97 -9.70 5.33 -4.74
CA ILE A 97 -9.79 6.70 -4.22
C ILE A 97 -8.43 7.36 -4.30
N ILE A 98 -7.42 6.63 -3.81
CA ILE A 98 -6.05 7.10 -3.72
C ILE A 98 -5.10 5.91 -3.55
N THR A 99 -3.90 6.08 -4.09
CA THR A 99 -2.79 5.14 -3.90
C THR A 99 -1.63 5.85 -3.21
N TYR A 100 -1.26 5.35 -2.04
CA TYR A 100 -0.04 5.74 -1.32
C TYR A 100 1.13 4.92 -1.87
N VAL A 101 2.13 5.57 -2.46
CA VAL A 101 3.30 4.93 -3.06
C VAL A 101 4.53 5.29 -2.22
N HIS A 102 5.22 4.30 -1.67
CA HIS A 102 6.44 4.56 -0.90
C HIS A 102 7.50 5.21 -1.81
N SER A 103 8.28 6.18 -1.31
CA SER A 103 9.28 6.92 -2.09
C SER A 103 10.28 6.04 -2.84
N ASP A 104 10.65 4.92 -2.24
CA ASP A 104 11.65 4.00 -2.80
C ASP A 104 11.06 3.11 -3.91
N CYS A 105 9.75 3.19 -4.17
CA CYS A 105 9.14 2.45 -5.26
C CYS A 105 9.67 2.95 -6.62
N SER A 106 9.80 1.99 -7.53
CA SER A 106 10.17 2.22 -8.92
C SER A 106 9.30 3.26 -9.58
N SER A 107 9.94 4.26 -10.18
CA SER A 107 9.26 5.27 -11.00
C SER A 107 8.48 4.67 -12.17
N ALA A 108 8.79 3.45 -12.61
CA ALA A 108 8.05 2.75 -13.65
C ALA A 108 6.61 2.42 -13.22
N PHE A 109 6.36 2.13 -11.94
CA PHE A 109 5.00 1.99 -11.39
C PHE A 109 4.23 3.31 -11.50
N VAL A 110 4.86 4.42 -11.14
CA VAL A 110 4.25 5.76 -11.19
C VAL A 110 3.95 6.17 -12.64
N ILE A 111 4.86 5.89 -13.58
CA ILE A 111 4.66 6.16 -15.01
C ILE A 111 3.47 5.36 -15.55
N LYS A 112 3.37 4.07 -15.20
CA LYS A 112 2.24 3.21 -15.57
C LYS A 112 0.90 3.76 -15.06
N ASN A 113 0.90 4.41 -13.90
CA ASN A 113 -0.28 4.90 -13.20
C ASN A 113 -0.45 6.43 -13.24
N LYS A 114 0.20 7.15 -14.17
CA LYS A 114 0.30 8.63 -14.21
C LYS A 114 -1.04 9.41 -14.21
N GLY A 115 -2.16 8.76 -14.49
CA GLY A 115 -3.51 9.36 -14.45
C GLY A 115 -4.30 9.09 -13.17
N GLN A 116 -3.76 8.31 -12.24
CA GLN A 116 -4.45 7.90 -11.02
C GLN A 116 -4.14 8.85 -9.86
N PRO A 117 -5.06 9.01 -8.88
CA PRO A 117 -4.79 9.76 -7.66
C PRO A 117 -3.70 9.04 -6.86
N MET A 118 -2.52 9.64 -6.77
CA MET A 118 -1.39 9.08 -6.03
C MET A 118 -0.76 10.10 -5.09
N ILE A 119 -0.33 9.61 -3.92
CA ILE A 119 0.48 10.31 -2.94
C ILE A 119 1.77 9.52 -2.75
N GLU A 120 2.90 10.20 -2.83
CA GLU A 120 4.19 9.66 -2.43
C GLU A 120 4.27 9.71 -0.91
N PHE A 121 4.71 8.65 -0.25
CA PHE A 121 4.89 8.67 1.20
C PHE A 121 6.25 8.19 1.66
N GLU A 122 6.68 8.74 2.79
CA GLU A 122 7.85 8.35 3.55
C GLU A 122 7.52 8.41 5.04
N PHE A 123 8.35 7.75 5.85
CA PHE A 123 8.32 7.95 7.30
C PHE A 123 9.39 8.96 7.71
N SER A 124 9.09 9.81 8.69
CA SER A 124 10.09 10.68 9.28
C SER A 124 11.18 9.83 9.92
N GLN A 125 12.42 10.22 9.70
CA GLN A 125 13.59 9.71 10.41
C GLN A 125 13.62 10.32 11.82
N GLU A 126 12.57 10.13 12.63
CA GLU A 126 12.69 10.44 14.05
C GLU A 126 13.53 9.32 14.67
N GLU A 127 14.79 9.68 14.99
CA GLU A 127 15.78 8.81 15.62
C GLU A 127 15.13 7.92 16.68
N GLU A 128 15.27 6.60 16.52
CA GLU A 128 15.22 5.67 17.66
C GLU A 128 16.27 6.16 18.67
N ARG A 129 15.85 7.00 19.62
CA ARG A 129 16.63 7.50 20.75
C ARG A 129 16.29 6.72 22.01
#